data_AF-A0AAN7XTI6-F1
#
_entry.id   AF-A0AAN7XTI6-F1
#
_cell.length_a   1.000
_cell.length_b   1.000
_cell.length_c   1.000
_cell.angle_alpha   90.00
_cell.angle_beta   90.00
_cell.angle_gamma   90.00
#
_symmetry.space_group_name_H-M   'P 1'
#
loop_
_entity.id
_entity.type
_entity.pdbx_description
1 polymer ?
#
loop_
_entity_poly.entity_id
_entity_poly.type
_entity_poly.pdbx_seq_one_letter_code
_entity_poly.pdbx_strand_id
1 'polypeptide(L)'
;MEIGNAGASSKGVLVPASESSLVFQNNILAPIKSAYLYEESNQSFSYKSAALVNNPALEEKYYAFRAKRREIGYSEEDLKESYGFLLFDDVNKANALGETGVLTGNGTCTTLGDPSKGVYISMYSDCLDLNRWYHGKSGYIAIIRLTKGRVKTVLENYTENLTAPTAGFDCHVSEQLPSVSAKTSSFLAFERTQYYMYELLNDEANGTAQSLSGACPFAIVSFSYADTKATPLSPQEQSVERKLVPHYIPWRGQLEIGAQFYEVGLRSTAGALIPAELPPVINIGKAISMSDLRQLLPKAVFETCFSGEVFLDGLYCTLCEFVSLGAVQTQSLSLLLREVKEKDLALTFQLHDGGSLVLLHSSHFLTYDDTGSNGTDVLQGMFVFPVSQVIRRDTKFGQRKPAISSDILQVLPVLSYAECEVEKTTIDPGEELCEVLAQYMQSYAALINPGVQGFRNPGKWTRGSNGRP
;
A
#
# COMPACT_ATOMS: atom_id res chain seq x y z
N MET A 1 14.06 16.33 43.61
CA MET A 1 12.79 15.62 43.41
C MET A 1 11.83 16.64 42.82
N GLU A 2 11.82 16.69 41.50
CA GLU A 2 10.71 16.28 40.60
C GLU A 2 9.91 17.54 40.22
N ILE A 3 10.22 18.18 39.09
CA ILE A 3 9.77 17.86 37.72
C ILE A 3 8.24 17.75 37.64
N GLY A 4 7.63 18.81 37.12
CA GLY A 4 6.28 18.82 36.60
C GLY A 4 6.24 19.72 35.37
N ASN A 5 6.87 19.28 34.28
CA ASN A 5 6.74 19.93 32.98
C ASN A 5 5.56 19.28 32.25
N ALA A 6 4.38 19.89 32.36
CA ALA A 6 3.16 19.47 31.69
C ALA A 6 2.87 20.40 30.51
N GLY A 7 2.89 19.83 29.31
CA GLY A 7 2.08 20.25 28.17
C GLY A 7 2.46 21.56 27.45
N ALA A 8 3.50 21.51 26.61
CA ALA A 8 3.60 22.47 25.51
C ALA A 8 2.55 22.11 24.44
N SER A 9 1.56 22.99 24.30
CA SER A 9 0.38 22.87 23.43
C SER A 9 0.73 22.92 21.93
N SER A 10 0.19 21.97 21.18
CA SER A 10 0.28 21.71 19.73
C SER A 10 -0.42 22.75 18.83
N LYS A 11 -0.07 24.04 18.92
CA LYS A 11 -0.69 25.10 18.09
C LYS A 11 0.38 26.01 17.47
N GLY A 12 0.93 25.66 16.32
CA GLY A 12 1.74 26.64 15.55
C GLY A 12 2.54 26.15 14.36
N VAL A 13 2.81 24.85 14.23
CA VAL A 13 3.73 24.35 13.18
C VAL A 13 3.04 24.17 11.82
N LEU A 14 1.74 23.94 11.79
CA LEU A 14 0.98 23.76 10.55
C LEU A 14 0.08 24.97 10.30
N VAL A 15 0.28 25.60 9.14
CA VAL A 15 -0.51 26.76 8.69
C VAL A 15 -1.44 26.28 7.58
N PRO A 16 -2.76 26.23 7.81
CA PRO A 16 -3.72 25.82 6.78
C PRO A 16 -3.60 26.69 5.52
N ALA A 17 -3.56 26.03 4.36
CA ALA A 17 -3.55 26.68 3.07
C ALA A 17 -4.92 26.51 2.40
N SER A 18 -5.59 27.62 2.08
CA SER A 18 -6.86 27.59 1.34
C SER A 18 -6.62 27.12 -0.10
N GLU A 19 -7.48 26.23 -0.61
CA GLU A 19 -7.44 25.68 -1.97
C GLU A 19 -7.39 26.76 -3.07
N SER A 20 -8.07 27.87 -2.83
CA SER A 20 -8.16 29.02 -3.74
C SER A 20 -6.96 29.98 -3.65
N SER A 21 -6.03 29.76 -2.71
CA SER A 21 -4.91 30.66 -2.52
C SER A 21 -3.80 30.45 -3.56
N LEU A 22 -3.16 31.54 -3.99
CA LEU A 22 -1.95 31.50 -4.82
C LEU A 22 -0.84 30.67 -4.16
N VAL A 23 -0.80 30.66 -2.83
CA VAL A 23 0.13 29.86 -2.04
C VAL A 23 -0.11 28.36 -2.26
N PHE A 24 -1.35 27.91 -2.20
CA PHE A 24 -1.70 26.51 -2.48
C PHE A 24 -1.38 26.13 -3.94
N GLN A 25 -1.75 26.98 -4.90
CA GLN A 25 -1.52 26.70 -6.32
C GLN A 25 -0.02 26.63 -6.66
N ASN A 26 0.75 27.64 -6.27
CA ASN A 26 2.15 27.78 -6.69
C ASN A 26 3.12 26.97 -5.84
N ASN A 27 2.85 26.84 -4.53
CA ASN A 27 3.82 26.24 -3.62
C ASN A 27 3.49 24.78 -3.29
N ILE A 28 2.22 24.35 -3.37
CA ILE A 28 1.82 22.98 -3.00
C ILE A 28 1.48 22.19 -4.26
N LEU A 29 0.54 22.66 -5.07
CA LEU A 29 0.11 21.92 -6.26
C LEU A 29 1.16 21.90 -7.37
N ALA A 30 1.90 22.99 -7.59
CA ALA A 30 2.89 23.01 -8.67
C ALA A 30 4.01 21.97 -8.46
N PRO A 31 4.65 21.84 -7.28
CA PRO A 31 5.62 20.77 -7.03
C PRO A 31 5.05 19.37 -7.25
N ILE A 32 3.82 19.10 -6.77
CA ILE A 32 3.15 17.81 -6.95
C ILE A 32 2.95 17.50 -8.43
N LYS A 33 2.24 18.39 -9.16
CA LYS A 33 1.86 18.15 -10.56
C LYS A 33 3.07 18.13 -11.50
N SER A 34 4.11 18.90 -11.19
CA SER A 34 5.36 18.89 -11.95
C SER A 34 6.17 17.60 -11.80
N ALA A 35 5.88 16.84 -10.73
CA ALA A 35 6.56 15.60 -10.38
C ALA A 35 5.68 14.37 -10.59
N TYR A 36 4.75 14.38 -11.55
CA TYR A 36 4.07 13.17 -11.97
C TYR A 36 4.94 12.32 -12.88
N LEU A 37 4.97 11.02 -12.63
CA LEU A 37 5.53 10.01 -13.51
C LEU A 37 4.54 9.64 -14.62
N TYR A 38 3.24 9.64 -14.31
CA TYR A 38 2.17 9.25 -15.22
C TYR A 38 1.32 10.46 -15.63
N GLU A 39 1.05 10.62 -16.93
CA GLU A 39 0.30 11.76 -17.44
C GLU A 39 -1.15 11.78 -16.93
N GLU A 40 -1.75 10.60 -16.74
CA GLU A 40 -3.13 10.39 -16.29
C GLU A 40 -3.37 10.82 -14.84
N SER A 41 -2.31 10.99 -14.05
CA SER A 41 -2.38 11.41 -12.64
C SER A 41 -3.04 12.77 -12.49
N ASN A 42 -2.94 13.66 -13.50
CA ASN A 42 -3.60 14.96 -13.49
C ASN A 42 -5.13 14.88 -13.37
N GLN A 43 -5.73 13.80 -13.87
CA GLN A 43 -7.18 13.62 -13.86
C GLN A 43 -7.63 12.72 -12.70
N SER A 44 -6.71 11.91 -12.17
CA SER A 44 -7.03 10.87 -11.20
C SER A 44 -6.83 11.33 -9.75
N PHE A 45 -5.93 12.27 -9.49
CA PHE A 45 -5.70 12.81 -8.15
C PHE A 45 -6.46 14.11 -7.92
N SER A 46 -7.19 14.17 -6.81
CA SER A 46 -7.77 15.41 -6.29
C SER A 46 -7.14 15.77 -4.94
N TYR A 47 -6.88 17.06 -4.73
CA TYR A 47 -6.25 17.58 -3.52
C TYR A 47 -7.17 18.63 -2.90
N LYS A 48 -7.59 18.39 -1.65
CA LYS A 48 -8.61 19.21 -0.98
C LYS A 48 -8.01 20.01 0.18
N SER A 49 -7.60 19.36 1.26
CA SER A 49 -6.94 20.04 2.37
C SER A 49 -5.42 20.10 2.19
N ALA A 50 -4.79 21.23 2.54
CA ALA A 50 -3.35 21.26 2.78
C ALA A 50 -2.96 22.21 3.90
N ALA A 51 -1.79 21.95 4.48
CA ALA A 51 -1.13 22.80 5.44
C ALA A 51 0.34 22.98 5.05
N LEU A 52 0.83 24.21 5.16
CA LEU A 52 2.27 24.49 5.11
C LEU A 52 2.90 24.17 6.46
N VAL A 53 4.10 23.61 6.42
CA VAL A 53 4.92 23.40 7.61
C VAL A 53 5.74 24.67 7.84
N ASN A 54 5.48 25.36 8.94
CA ASN A 54 6.24 26.50 9.40
C ASN A 54 7.01 26.11 10.67
N ASN A 55 8.23 25.60 10.48
CA ASN A 55 9.13 25.23 11.57
C ASN A 55 10.50 25.90 11.35
N PRO A 56 10.72 27.09 11.95
CA PRO A 56 11.96 27.84 11.76
C PRO A 56 13.22 27.05 12.13
N ALA A 57 13.15 26.14 13.10
CA ALA A 57 14.30 25.33 13.52
C ALA A 57 14.70 24.30 12.44
N LEU A 58 13.72 23.69 11.75
CA LEU A 58 14.00 22.78 10.64
C LEU A 58 14.50 23.54 9.41
N GLU A 59 13.94 24.73 9.13
CA GLU A 59 14.41 25.59 8.05
C GLU A 59 15.85 26.07 8.27
N GLU A 60 16.17 26.54 9.48
CA GLU A 60 17.52 26.96 9.86
C GLU A 60 18.51 25.79 9.73
N LYS A 61 18.13 24.60 10.23
CA LYS A 61 18.93 23.37 10.07
C LYS A 61 19.21 23.06 8.60
N TYR A 62 18.22 23.21 7.72
CA TYR A 62 18.35 22.99 6.27
C TYR A 62 19.28 24.00 5.60
N TYR A 63 19.13 25.30 5.88
CA TYR A 63 20.01 26.32 5.30
C TYR A 63 21.44 26.24 5.84
N ALA A 64 21.61 25.90 7.12
CA ALA A 64 22.93 25.65 7.71
C ALA A 64 23.62 24.45 7.06
N PHE A 65 22.89 23.36 6.79
CA PHE A 65 23.41 22.22 6.03
C PHE A 65 23.92 22.64 4.65
N ARG A 66 23.12 23.40 3.89
CA ARG A 66 23.52 23.88 2.56
C ARG A 66 24.74 24.81 2.61
N ALA A 67 24.80 25.71 3.59
CA ALA A 67 25.95 26.59 3.79
C ALA A 67 27.22 25.80 4.08
N LYS A 68 27.16 24.85 5.02
CA LYS A 68 28.29 23.96 5.36
C LYS A 68 28.76 23.15 4.15
N ARG A 69 27.84 22.60 3.36
CA ARG A 69 28.17 21.86 2.13
C ARG A 69 28.84 22.76 1.08
N ARG A 70 28.40 24.01 0.94
CA ARG A 70 29.04 25.00 0.05
C ARG A 70 30.49 25.29 0.48
N GLU A 71 30.74 25.47 1.77
CA GLU A 71 32.08 25.75 2.31
C GLU A 71 33.09 24.63 2.03
N ILE A 72 32.64 23.37 2.04
CA ILE A 72 33.49 22.20 1.74
C ILE A 72 33.57 21.87 0.24
N GLY A 73 33.11 22.78 -0.63
CA GLY A 73 33.32 22.71 -2.08
C GLY A 73 32.27 21.92 -2.87
N TYR A 74 31.01 21.89 -2.41
CA TYR A 74 29.91 21.36 -3.21
C TYR A 74 29.55 22.35 -4.33
N SER A 75 29.21 21.82 -5.51
CA SER A 75 28.79 22.64 -6.65
C SER A 75 27.36 23.17 -6.48
N GLU A 76 26.98 24.19 -7.25
CA GLU A 76 25.60 24.67 -7.25
C GLU A 76 24.59 23.63 -7.78
N GLU A 77 25.04 22.66 -8.60
CA GLU A 77 24.18 21.53 -9.01
C GLU A 77 23.99 20.53 -7.86
N ASP A 78 25.03 20.24 -7.08
CA ASP A 78 24.90 19.41 -5.86
C ASP A 78 23.97 20.06 -4.82
N LEU A 79 23.99 21.40 -4.76
CA LEU A 79 23.19 22.21 -3.85
C LEU A 79 21.82 22.61 -4.41
N LYS A 80 21.45 22.11 -5.59
CA LYS A 80 20.19 22.42 -6.24
C LYS A 80 19.04 21.92 -5.39
N GLU A 81 18.13 22.85 -5.10
CA GLU A 81 16.92 22.55 -4.37
C GLU A 81 15.91 21.83 -5.28
N SER A 82 15.28 20.81 -4.73
CA SER A 82 14.22 20.04 -5.37
C SER A 82 13.18 19.60 -4.34
N TYR A 83 12.14 18.90 -4.78
CA TYR A 83 11.12 18.32 -3.93
C TYR A 83 11.13 16.80 -4.01
N GLY A 84 10.72 16.17 -2.92
CA GLY A 84 10.41 14.75 -2.85
C GLY A 84 9.16 14.53 -2.00
N PHE A 85 8.65 13.30 -2.01
CA PHE A 85 7.30 13.01 -1.53
C PHE A 85 7.28 11.78 -0.62
N LEU A 86 6.45 11.83 0.42
CA LEU A 86 6.21 10.73 1.35
C LEU A 86 4.70 10.53 1.54
N LEU A 87 4.25 9.28 1.50
CA LEU A 87 2.85 8.89 1.68
C LEU A 87 2.57 8.51 3.14
N PHE A 88 1.42 8.97 3.65
CA PHE A 88 0.90 8.64 4.96
C PHE A 88 -0.60 8.35 4.90
N ASP A 89 -1.03 7.29 5.57
CA ASP A 89 -2.46 6.99 5.73
C ASP A 89 -3.07 7.73 6.92
N ASP A 90 -2.24 8.14 7.88
CA ASP A 90 -2.65 8.82 9.11
C ASP A 90 -2.17 10.27 9.16
N VAL A 91 -3.11 11.19 9.39
CA VAL A 91 -2.86 12.63 9.44
C VAL A 91 -1.95 13.04 10.59
N ASN A 92 -2.01 12.37 11.74
CA ASN A 92 -1.20 12.71 12.90
C ASN A 92 0.26 12.34 12.64
N LYS A 93 0.52 11.20 11.98
CA LYS A 93 1.86 10.82 11.53
C LYS A 93 2.42 11.79 10.49
N ALA A 94 1.59 12.20 9.51
CA ALA A 94 1.98 13.21 8.55
C ALA A 94 2.32 14.54 9.24
N ASN A 95 1.46 14.98 10.18
CA ASN A 95 1.62 16.24 10.91
C ASN A 95 2.85 16.22 11.84
N ALA A 96 3.12 15.10 12.50
CA ALA A 96 4.30 14.92 13.36
C ALA A 96 5.61 15.16 12.61
N LEU A 97 5.65 14.86 11.30
CA LEU A 97 6.80 15.14 10.44
C LEU A 97 7.18 16.64 10.46
N GLY A 98 6.19 17.53 10.53
CA GLY A 98 6.43 18.98 10.59
C GLY A 98 7.15 19.42 11.87
N GLU A 99 7.02 18.65 12.95
CA GLU A 99 7.69 18.90 14.22
C GLU A 99 9.06 18.21 14.29
N THR A 100 9.13 16.93 13.91
CA THR A 100 10.33 16.10 14.08
C THR A 100 11.34 16.21 12.94
N GLY A 101 10.90 16.70 11.77
CA GLY A 101 11.64 16.55 10.52
C GLY A 101 11.60 15.10 10.00
N VAL A 102 12.39 14.83 8.97
CA VAL A 102 12.46 13.50 8.34
C VAL A 102 13.50 12.64 9.06
N LEU A 103 13.05 11.52 9.63
CA LEU A 103 13.85 10.59 10.43
C LEU A 103 14.17 9.29 9.68
N THR A 104 15.27 8.63 10.05
CA THR A 104 15.62 7.27 9.57
C THR A 104 14.57 6.25 10.01
N GLY A 105 14.41 5.16 9.24
CA GLY A 105 13.43 4.11 9.52
C GLY A 105 12.00 4.43 9.11
N ASN A 106 11.79 5.49 8.32
CA ASN A 106 10.46 5.94 7.87
C ASN A 106 9.84 5.07 6.76
N GLY A 107 10.49 3.99 6.32
CA GLY A 107 10.01 3.16 5.21
C GLY A 107 10.58 1.74 5.21
N THR A 108 10.14 0.93 4.25
CA THR A 108 10.53 -0.48 4.07
C THR A 108 11.42 -0.75 2.87
N CYS A 109 11.64 0.24 2.02
CA CYS A 109 12.53 0.07 0.88
C CYS A 109 13.95 -0.18 1.39
N THR A 110 14.63 -1.15 0.77
CA THR A 110 16.01 -1.52 1.11
C THR A 110 16.92 -1.62 -0.13
N THR A 111 16.39 -1.28 -1.30
CA THR A 111 17.04 -1.52 -2.60
C THR A 111 18.30 -0.69 -2.80
N LEU A 112 18.27 0.58 -2.41
CA LEU A 112 19.38 1.52 -2.52
C LEU A 112 20.28 1.64 -1.27
N GLY A 113 19.86 1.08 -0.13
CA GLY A 113 20.61 1.08 1.12
C GLY A 113 19.82 0.67 2.35
N ASP A 114 20.48 0.75 3.51
CA ASP A 114 19.92 0.35 4.80
C ASP A 114 18.97 1.43 5.37
N PRO A 115 17.66 1.16 5.53
CA PRO A 115 16.71 2.15 6.04
C PRO A 115 16.96 2.58 7.49
N SER A 116 17.82 1.88 8.24
CA SER A 116 18.28 2.33 9.56
C SER A 116 19.35 3.42 9.49
N LYS A 117 20.00 3.59 8.32
CA LYS A 117 21.12 4.51 8.10
C LYS A 117 20.79 5.69 7.18
N GLY A 118 19.58 5.71 6.64
CA GLY A 118 19.13 6.74 5.71
C GLY A 118 17.62 6.76 5.58
N VAL A 119 17.14 7.58 4.66
CA VAL A 119 15.71 7.77 4.40
C VAL A 119 15.45 7.63 2.91
N TYR A 120 14.40 6.90 2.58
CA TYR A 120 13.83 6.84 1.24
C TYR A 120 12.78 7.93 1.07
N ILE A 121 12.92 8.73 0.02
CA ILE A 121 11.97 9.76 -0.37
C ILE A 121 11.63 9.57 -1.86
N SER A 122 10.35 9.44 -2.21
CA SER A 122 9.93 9.28 -3.61
C SER A 122 10.24 10.53 -4.43
N MET A 123 10.75 10.31 -5.64
CA MET A 123 11.02 11.39 -6.61
C MET A 123 9.73 11.92 -7.26
N TYR A 124 8.71 11.06 -7.41
CA TYR A 124 7.46 11.37 -8.08
C TYR A 124 6.28 11.35 -7.09
N SER A 125 5.35 12.29 -7.25
CA SER A 125 4.22 12.50 -6.34
C SER A 125 3.06 11.50 -6.54
N ASP A 126 3.09 10.75 -7.64
CA ASP A 126 2.14 9.70 -8.02
C ASP A 126 2.76 8.30 -8.00
N CYS A 127 4.03 8.17 -7.57
CA CYS A 127 4.72 6.90 -7.36
C CYS A 127 5.22 6.80 -5.91
N LEU A 128 4.27 6.58 -4.99
CA LEU A 128 4.50 6.67 -3.54
C LEU A 128 4.30 5.35 -2.79
N ASP A 129 3.90 4.31 -3.49
CA ASP A 129 3.57 3.01 -2.92
C ASP A 129 4.02 1.91 -3.90
N LEU A 130 4.34 0.74 -3.36
CA LEU A 130 4.66 -0.46 -4.14
C LEU A 130 3.43 -0.91 -4.94
N ASN A 131 2.26 -0.73 -4.31
CA ASN A 131 0.96 -1.08 -4.89
C ASN A 131 0.44 0.05 -5.78
N ARG A 132 -0.27 -0.31 -6.85
CA ARG A 132 -0.97 0.66 -7.69
C ARG A 132 -2.05 1.41 -6.90
N TRP A 133 -2.34 2.62 -7.37
CA TRP A 133 -3.51 3.37 -6.95
C TRP A 133 -4.80 2.64 -7.36
N TYR A 134 -5.79 2.64 -6.48
CA TYR A 134 -7.10 2.07 -6.72
C TYR A 134 -8.17 3.10 -6.42
N HIS A 135 -9.31 2.99 -7.12
CA HIS A 135 -10.42 3.93 -6.98
C HIS A 135 -10.88 4.02 -5.51
N GLY A 136 -10.98 5.25 -5.00
CA GLY A 136 -11.36 5.53 -3.61
C GLY A 136 -10.20 5.62 -2.62
N LYS A 137 -8.95 5.31 -3.03
CA LYS A 137 -7.78 5.50 -2.14
C LYS A 137 -7.64 6.97 -1.77
N SER A 138 -7.43 7.23 -0.49
CA SER A 138 -7.16 8.57 0.02
C SER A 138 -6.08 8.52 1.09
N GLY A 139 -5.50 9.67 1.40
CA GLY A 139 -4.42 9.78 2.40
C GLY A 139 -3.77 11.14 2.36
N TYR A 140 -2.53 11.21 2.86
CA TYR A 140 -1.76 12.44 2.98
C TYR A 140 -0.40 12.29 2.29
N ILE A 141 -0.02 13.31 1.54
CA ILE A 141 1.31 13.42 0.92
C ILE A 141 2.05 14.55 1.62
N ALA A 142 3.19 14.22 2.22
CA ALA A 142 4.12 15.22 2.69
C ALA A 142 5.08 15.61 1.56
N ILE A 143 5.14 16.89 1.25
CA ILE A 143 6.11 17.50 0.33
C ILE A 143 7.35 17.87 1.13
N ILE A 144 8.49 17.33 0.73
CA ILE A 144 9.79 17.53 1.36
C ILE A 144 10.64 18.37 0.43
N ARG A 145 11.03 19.57 0.88
CA ARG A 145 12.08 20.36 0.23
C ARG A 145 13.42 19.70 0.55
N LEU A 146 14.19 19.37 -0.47
CA LEU A 146 15.45 18.65 -0.28
C LEU A 146 16.58 19.18 -1.16
N THR A 147 17.81 19.04 -0.65
CA THR A 147 19.06 19.22 -1.39
C THR A 147 19.77 17.89 -1.41
N LYS A 148 19.91 17.29 -2.59
CA LYS A 148 20.44 15.92 -2.77
C LYS A 148 21.91 15.78 -2.39
N GLY A 149 22.68 16.86 -2.49
CA GLY A 149 24.13 16.79 -2.33
C GLY A 149 24.76 15.99 -3.46
N ARG A 150 25.89 15.33 -3.17
CA ARG A 150 26.57 14.50 -4.17
C ARG A 150 25.81 13.18 -4.33
N VAL A 151 25.37 12.91 -5.55
CA VAL A 151 24.57 11.72 -5.87
C VAL A 151 25.47 10.60 -6.37
N LYS A 152 25.34 9.42 -5.76
CA LYS A 152 25.96 8.18 -6.21
C LYS A 152 24.90 7.30 -6.88
N THR A 153 25.17 6.91 -8.11
CA THR A 153 24.37 5.89 -8.78
C THR A 153 24.80 4.50 -8.28
N VAL A 154 23.83 3.67 -7.91
CA VAL A 154 24.06 2.30 -7.41
C VAL A 154 23.08 1.32 -8.07
N LEU A 155 23.52 0.08 -8.23
CA LEU A 155 22.64 -1.03 -8.61
C LEU A 155 21.69 -1.37 -7.45
N GLU A 156 20.44 -1.67 -7.77
CA GLU A 156 19.45 -2.10 -6.78
C GLU A 156 19.83 -3.45 -6.18
N ASN A 157 19.78 -3.52 -4.85
CA ASN A 157 20.17 -4.67 -4.07
C ASN A 157 18.95 -5.30 -3.39
N TYR A 158 18.63 -6.52 -3.79
CA TYR A 158 17.50 -7.30 -3.26
C TYR A 158 17.96 -8.38 -2.29
N THR A 159 19.17 -8.29 -1.74
CA THR A 159 19.74 -9.28 -0.82
C THR A 159 19.68 -8.79 0.63
N GLU A 160 19.93 -9.68 1.61
CA GLU A 160 20.05 -9.26 3.02
C GLU A 160 21.28 -8.38 3.29
N ASN A 161 22.28 -8.39 2.39
CA ASN A 161 23.51 -7.62 2.53
C ASN A 161 23.31 -6.22 1.95
N LEU A 162 22.58 -5.37 2.67
CA LEU A 162 22.16 -4.05 2.20
C LEU A 162 23.33 -3.13 1.85
N THR A 163 23.12 -2.28 0.84
CA THR A 163 24.11 -1.32 0.36
C THR A 163 24.42 -0.28 1.44
N ALA A 164 25.68 -0.21 1.87
CA ALA A 164 26.09 0.78 2.86
C ALA A 164 26.13 2.20 2.25
N PRO A 165 25.86 3.25 3.03
CA PRO A 165 26.14 4.64 2.64
C PRO A 165 27.56 4.81 2.06
N THR A 166 27.69 5.50 0.94
CA THR A 166 28.98 5.70 0.26
C THR A 166 29.68 6.95 0.79
N ALA A 167 30.91 6.81 1.27
CA ALA A 167 31.71 7.93 1.75
C ALA A 167 31.93 8.99 0.65
N GLY A 168 31.73 10.27 1.00
CA GLY A 168 31.87 11.40 0.08
C GLY A 168 30.63 11.69 -0.79
N PHE A 169 29.55 10.92 -0.61
CA PHE A 169 28.24 11.14 -1.21
C PHE A 169 27.17 11.35 -0.13
N ASP A 170 26.01 11.87 -0.53
CA ASP A 170 24.90 12.20 0.37
C ASP A 170 23.59 11.49 -0.01
N CYS A 171 23.53 10.95 -1.24
CA CYS A 171 22.35 10.32 -1.78
C CYS A 171 22.72 9.16 -2.70
N HIS A 172 21.97 8.06 -2.62
CA HIS A 172 21.94 7.03 -3.65
C HIS A 172 20.72 7.17 -4.54
N VAL A 173 20.90 6.85 -5.82
CA VAL A 173 19.83 6.67 -6.80
C VAL A 173 20.07 5.39 -7.60
N SER A 174 19.00 4.79 -8.12
CA SER A 174 19.10 3.60 -8.97
C SER A 174 19.84 3.89 -10.28
N GLU A 175 20.69 2.96 -10.72
CA GLU A 175 21.27 2.92 -12.07
C GLU A 175 20.21 2.80 -13.17
N GLN A 176 19.06 2.19 -12.85
CA GLN A 176 17.93 2.01 -13.75
C GLN A 176 16.93 3.17 -13.69
N LEU A 177 17.20 4.25 -12.94
CA LEU A 177 16.32 5.43 -12.92
C LEU A 177 16.00 5.94 -14.34
N PRO A 178 16.97 6.08 -15.29
CA PRO A 178 16.67 6.57 -16.63
C PRO A 178 15.82 5.62 -17.49
N SER A 179 15.69 4.34 -17.10
CA SER A 179 14.88 3.35 -17.83
C SER A 179 13.46 3.24 -17.30
N VAL A 180 13.13 3.93 -16.20
CA VAL A 180 11.76 3.96 -15.65
C VAL A 180 10.84 4.72 -16.60
N SER A 181 9.71 4.12 -16.93
CA SER A 181 8.68 4.71 -17.79
C SER A 181 7.29 4.28 -17.32
N ALA A 182 6.24 4.81 -17.96
CA ALA A 182 4.86 4.41 -17.69
C ALA A 182 4.58 2.90 -17.88
N LYS A 183 5.46 2.17 -18.60
CA LYS A 183 5.33 0.72 -18.82
C LYS A 183 5.95 -0.11 -17.69
N THR A 184 6.83 0.48 -16.88
CA THR A 184 7.47 -0.18 -15.74
C THR A 184 6.40 -0.59 -14.71
N SER A 185 6.50 -1.79 -14.15
CA SER A 185 5.59 -2.24 -13.09
C SER A 185 5.65 -1.28 -11.89
N SER A 186 4.54 -1.12 -11.16
CA SER A 186 4.45 -0.14 -10.05
C SER A 186 5.50 -0.36 -8.98
N PHE A 187 5.76 -1.64 -8.64
CA PHE A 187 6.78 -2.05 -7.69
C PHE A 187 8.19 -1.56 -8.11
N LEU A 188 8.60 -1.88 -9.34
CA LEU A 188 9.91 -1.47 -9.85
C LEU A 188 10.00 0.03 -10.06
N ALA A 189 8.92 0.67 -10.51
CA ALA A 189 8.87 2.12 -10.67
C ALA A 189 9.08 2.79 -9.31
N PHE A 190 8.37 2.34 -8.27
CA PHE A 190 8.51 2.88 -6.92
C PHE A 190 9.95 2.74 -6.42
N GLU A 191 10.52 1.53 -6.42
CA GLU A 191 11.86 1.30 -5.87
C GLU A 191 12.98 2.01 -6.62
N ARG A 192 12.86 2.16 -7.95
CA ARG A 192 13.86 2.81 -8.80
C ARG A 192 13.80 4.32 -8.75
N THR A 193 12.65 4.88 -8.38
CA THR A 193 12.41 6.32 -8.31
C THR A 193 12.44 6.84 -6.88
N GLN A 194 13.34 6.28 -6.07
CA GLN A 194 13.62 6.76 -4.71
C GLN A 194 14.93 7.53 -4.64
N TYR A 195 14.93 8.62 -3.87
CA TYR A 195 16.15 9.15 -3.27
C TYR A 195 16.42 8.41 -1.97
N TYR A 196 17.54 7.70 -1.86
CA TYR A 196 18.03 7.22 -0.57
C TYR A 196 19.06 8.19 -0.02
N MET A 197 18.62 9.07 0.89
CA MET A 197 19.44 10.13 1.46
C MET A 197 20.00 9.73 2.82
N TYR A 198 21.25 10.11 3.09
CA TYR A 198 21.93 9.81 4.35
C TYR A 198 22.91 10.93 4.71
N GLU A 199 23.18 11.08 6.00
CA GLU A 199 24.15 12.05 6.51
C GLU A 199 25.15 11.32 7.41
N LEU A 200 26.39 11.17 6.92
CA LEU A 200 27.47 10.54 7.65
C LEU A 200 28.01 11.48 8.74
N LEU A 201 28.13 10.96 9.97
CA LEU A 201 28.71 11.70 11.08
C LEU A 201 30.24 11.57 11.02
N ASN A 202 30.95 12.68 11.15
CA ASN A 202 32.42 12.74 10.96
C ASN A 202 33.22 11.90 11.98
N ASP A 203 32.65 11.53 13.13
CA ASP A 203 33.36 10.91 14.25
C ASP A 203 33.12 9.39 14.44
N GLU A 204 32.19 8.79 13.69
CA GLU A 204 31.91 7.36 13.79
C GLU A 204 32.03 6.69 12.42
N ALA A 205 32.94 5.71 12.31
CA ALA A 205 33.21 4.97 11.07
C ALA A 205 31.98 4.29 10.44
N ASN A 206 30.83 4.28 11.13
CA ASN A 206 29.54 3.78 10.66
C ASN A 206 28.33 4.60 11.15
N GLY A 207 28.53 5.76 11.78
CA GLY A 207 27.44 6.56 12.36
C GLY A 207 26.74 7.41 11.30
N THR A 208 25.41 7.34 11.28
CA THR A 208 24.57 8.20 10.42
C THR A 208 23.64 9.02 11.29
N ALA A 209 23.39 10.27 10.89
CA ALA A 209 22.47 11.13 11.61
C ALA A 209 21.05 10.57 11.49
N GLN A 210 20.36 10.45 12.63
CA GLN A 210 18.97 9.98 12.66
C GLN A 210 18.00 10.94 11.96
N SER A 211 18.34 12.23 11.89
CA SER A 211 17.50 13.28 11.30
C SER A 211 18.28 13.99 10.19
N LEU A 212 17.78 13.87 8.95
CA LEU A 212 18.42 14.41 7.76
C LEU A 212 18.35 15.94 7.73
N SER A 213 19.51 16.60 7.75
CA SER A 213 19.57 18.06 7.65
C SER A 213 19.29 18.56 6.23
N GLY A 214 19.54 17.75 5.21
CA GLY A 214 19.28 18.08 3.80
C GLY A 214 17.82 17.92 3.35
N ALA A 215 16.90 17.57 4.24
CA ALA A 215 15.49 17.34 3.95
C ALA A 215 14.59 18.07 4.95
N CYS A 216 13.83 19.05 4.47
CA CYS A 216 12.93 19.87 5.27
C CYS A 216 11.48 19.65 4.83
N PRO A 217 10.58 19.17 5.71
CA PRO A 217 9.15 19.15 5.44
C PRO A 217 8.66 20.54 5.08
N PHE A 218 7.90 20.65 3.99
CA PHE A 218 7.46 21.92 3.44
C PHE A 218 5.94 22.08 3.48
N ALA A 219 5.21 21.04 3.10
CA ALA A 219 3.76 21.04 3.13
C ALA A 219 3.20 19.63 3.31
N ILE A 220 1.97 19.53 3.78
CA ILE A 220 1.21 18.28 3.87
C ILE A 220 -0.11 18.52 3.14
N VAL A 221 -0.48 17.64 2.21
CA VAL A 221 -1.71 17.73 1.44
C VAL A 221 -2.51 16.43 1.55
N SER A 222 -3.81 16.52 1.75
CA SER A 222 -4.72 15.38 1.60
C SER A 222 -5.01 15.13 0.14
N PHE A 223 -5.01 13.88 -0.29
CA PHE A 223 -5.41 13.49 -1.64
C PHE A 223 -6.52 12.45 -1.62
N SER A 224 -7.26 12.38 -2.74
CA SER A 224 -8.09 11.24 -3.09
C SER A 224 -7.82 10.84 -4.53
N TYR A 225 -7.84 9.54 -4.79
CA TYR A 225 -7.64 8.95 -6.10
C TYR A 225 -8.97 8.43 -6.65
N ALA A 226 -9.33 8.87 -7.84
CA ALA A 226 -10.44 8.36 -8.61
C ALA A 226 -9.93 7.91 -9.97
N ASP A 227 -10.09 6.62 -10.29
CA ASP A 227 -9.81 6.14 -11.63
C ASP A 227 -10.80 6.77 -12.62
N THR A 228 -10.32 7.61 -13.54
CA THR A 228 -11.16 8.28 -14.54
C THR A 228 -11.66 7.35 -15.64
N LYS A 229 -11.10 6.13 -15.73
CA LYS A 229 -11.64 5.04 -16.56
C LYS A 229 -12.78 4.30 -15.86
N ALA A 230 -12.96 4.49 -14.55
CA ALA A 230 -14.17 4.13 -13.85
C ALA A 230 -15.22 5.23 -14.11
N THR A 231 -15.98 5.08 -15.21
CA THR A 231 -17.00 6.06 -15.62
C THR A 231 -17.95 6.40 -14.47
N PRO A 232 -18.15 7.70 -14.12
CA PRO A 232 -19.20 8.10 -13.20
C PRO A 232 -20.55 7.88 -13.89
N LEU A 233 -21.39 6.99 -13.34
CA LEU A 233 -22.75 6.81 -13.79
C LEU A 233 -23.56 8.07 -13.46
N SER A 234 -23.86 8.88 -14.47
CA SER A 234 -24.97 9.84 -14.38
C SER A 234 -26.30 9.07 -14.34
N PRO A 235 -27.31 9.55 -13.61
CA PRO A 235 -28.57 8.85 -13.48
C PRO A 235 -29.51 9.24 -14.62
N GLN A 236 -29.48 8.52 -15.74
CA GLN A 236 -30.68 8.41 -16.59
C GLN A 236 -30.66 7.21 -17.55
N GLU A 237 -31.76 6.45 -17.46
CA GLU A 237 -32.43 5.67 -18.51
C GLU A 237 -31.80 4.38 -19.08
N GLN A 238 -32.35 3.27 -18.55
CA GLN A 238 -32.82 2.06 -19.25
C GLN A 238 -31.91 1.29 -20.23
N SER A 239 -31.55 0.08 -19.77
CA SER A 239 -31.50 -1.19 -20.50
C SER A 239 -30.70 -1.26 -21.80
N VAL A 240 -29.41 -1.62 -21.70
CA VAL A 240 -28.78 -2.62 -22.57
C VAL A 240 -27.71 -3.37 -21.76
N GLU A 241 -27.65 -4.68 -21.91
CA GLU A 241 -26.77 -5.63 -21.19
C GLU A 241 -25.34 -5.12 -20.97
N ARG A 242 -24.99 -4.98 -19.68
CA ARG A 242 -23.63 -4.76 -19.21
C ARG A 242 -22.80 -6.03 -19.47
N LYS A 243 -21.94 -6.02 -20.49
CA LYS A 243 -20.84 -7.00 -20.56
C LYS A 243 -19.85 -6.67 -19.44
N LEU A 244 -20.02 -7.39 -18.32
CA LEU A 244 -19.22 -7.31 -17.11
C LEU A 244 -17.77 -7.71 -17.40
N VAL A 245 -16.82 -6.83 -17.06
CA VAL A 245 -15.44 -7.24 -16.76
C VAL A 245 -15.53 -8.21 -15.58
N PRO A 246 -15.02 -9.45 -15.67
CA PRO A 246 -15.20 -10.45 -14.63
C PRO A 246 -14.39 -10.01 -13.40
N HIS A 247 -15.10 -9.65 -12.34
CA HIS A 247 -14.47 -9.37 -11.05
C HIS A 247 -13.90 -10.69 -10.52
N TYR A 248 -12.63 -10.69 -10.10
CA TYR A 248 -12.00 -11.87 -9.53
C TYR A 248 -12.71 -12.24 -8.22
N ILE A 249 -13.30 -13.44 -8.18
CA ILE A 249 -14.00 -13.99 -7.02
C ILE A 249 -13.14 -15.16 -6.53
N PRO A 250 -12.25 -14.94 -5.55
CA PRO A 250 -11.30 -15.97 -5.11
C PRO A 250 -11.97 -17.21 -4.52
N TRP A 251 -13.22 -17.14 -4.06
CA TRP A 251 -13.98 -18.31 -3.62
C TRP A 251 -15.46 -18.19 -3.94
N ARG A 252 -16.05 -19.31 -4.32
CA ARG A 252 -17.47 -19.47 -4.63
C ARG A 252 -17.98 -20.66 -3.83
N GLY A 253 -19.11 -20.48 -3.16
CA GLY A 253 -19.74 -21.54 -2.39
C GLY A 253 -21.12 -21.14 -1.90
N GLN A 254 -21.59 -21.86 -0.88
CA GLN A 254 -22.94 -21.69 -0.34
C GLN A 254 -22.89 -21.40 1.16
N LEU A 255 -23.70 -20.44 1.63
CA LEU A 255 -24.01 -20.29 3.05
C LEU A 255 -25.24 -21.12 3.37
N GLU A 256 -25.12 -22.07 4.29
CA GLU A 256 -26.23 -22.81 4.86
C GLU A 256 -26.58 -22.21 6.22
N ILE A 257 -27.79 -21.67 6.35
CA ILE A 257 -28.31 -21.08 7.60
C ILE A 257 -29.64 -21.77 7.88
N GLY A 258 -29.69 -22.62 8.91
CA GLY A 258 -30.90 -23.39 9.21
C GLY A 258 -31.29 -24.32 8.06
N ALA A 259 -32.41 -24.03 7.40
CA ALA A 259 -32.89 -24.79 6.23
C ALA A 259 -32.70 -24.03 4.90
N GLN A 260 -32.06 -22.86 4.95
CA GLN A 260 -31.88 -21.96 3.81
C GLN A 260 -30.45 -22.05 3.28
N PHE A 261 -30.33 -21.91 1.95
CA PHE A 261 -29.05 -21.92 1.23
C PHE A 261 -28.91 -20.66 0.39
N TYR A 262 -27.74 -20.02 0.45
CA TYR A 262 -27.42 -18.81 -0.30
C TYR A 262 -26.15 -19.01 -1.12
N GLU A 263 -26.24 -18.95 -2.45
CA GLU A 263 -25.05 -18.97 -3.30
C GLU A 263 -24.31 -17.64 -3.25
N VAL A 264 -23.06 -17.70 -2.82
CA VAL A 264 -22.24 -16.53 -2.55
C VAL A 264 -20.84 -16.65 -3.15
N GLY A 265 -20.32 -15.51 -3.59
CA GLY A 265 -18.93 -15.31 -3.94
C GLY A 265 -18.29 -14.45 -2.88
N LEU A 266 -17.06 -14.79 -2.51
CA LEU A 266 -16.24 -13.93 -1.68
C LEU A 266 -15.45 -13.00 -2.59
N ARG A 267 -15.54 -11.70 -2.32
CA ARG A 267 -14.73 -10.63 -2.93
C ARG A 267 -13.82 -10.07 -1.84
N SER A 268 -12.52 -10.11 -2.09
CA SER A 268 -11.53 -9.51 -1.19
C SER A 268 -11.33 -8.03 -1.55
N THR A 269 -11.25 -7.17 -0.54
CA THR A 269 -10.90 -5.74 -0.70
C THR A 269 -9.38 -5.52 -0.73
N ALA A 270 -8.59 -6.57 -0.53
CA ALA A 270 -7.14 -6.50 -0.29
C ALA A 270 -6.28 -7.32 -1.29
N GLY A 271 -6.88 -7.83 -2.38
CA GLY A 271 -6.19 -8.62 -3.41
C GLY A 271 -6.64 -10.09 -3.49
N ALA A 272 -5.92 -10.91 -4.26
CA ALA A 272 -6.36 -12.25 -4.70
C ALA A 272 -6.33 -13.37 -3.63
N LEU A 273 -5.97 -13.07 -2.37
CA LEU A 273 -5.77 -14.08 -1.33
C LEU A 273 -6.99 -14.17 -0.40
N ILE A 274 -7.36 -15.39 -0.03
CA ILE A 274 -8.33 -15.67 1.04
C ILE A 274 -7.55 -16.10 2.27
N PRO A 275 -7.82 -15.53 3.46
CA PRO A 275 -7.10 -15.87 4.69
C PRO A 275 -7.22 -17.33 5.15
N ALA A 276 -8.14 -18.13 4.58
CA ALA A 276 -8.35 -19.53 4.94
C ALA A 276 -8.95 -20.35 3.79
N GLU A 277 -8.72 -21.67 3.79
CA GLU A 277 -9.44 -22.60 2.92
C GLU A 277 -10.91 -22.72 3.39
N LEU A 278 -11.82 -22.16 2.59
CA LEU A 278 -13.26 -22.22 2.86
C LEU A 278 -13.87 -23.48 2.24
N PRO A 279 -14.69 -24.25 2.98
CA PRO A 279 -15.40 -25.39 2.43
C PRO A 279 -16.39 -24.94 1.35
N PRO A 280 -16.82 -25.81 0.42
CA PRO A 280 -17.83 -25.46 -0.59
C PRO A 280 -19.17 -25.00 0.00
N VAL A 281 -19.50 -25.48 1.20
CA VAL A 281 -20.70 -25.11 1.97
C VAL A 281 -20.26 -24.69 3.37
N ILE A 282 -20.59 -23.46 3.76
CA ILE A 282 -20.35 -22.91 5.10
C ILE A 282 -21.64 -23.03 5.90
N ASN A 283 -21.65 -23.95 6.88
CA ASN A 283 -22.79 -24.14 7.78
C ASN A 283 -22.74 -23.17 8.96
N ILE A 284 -23.62 -22.17 8.95
CA ILE A 284 -23.76 -21.16 9.99
C ILE A 284 -24.69 -21.71 11.07
N GLY A 285 -24.10 -22.38 12.06
CA GLY A 285 -24.84 -22.93 13.21
C GLY A 285 -25.01 -21.97 14.39
N LYS A 286 -24.31 -20.82 14.40
CA LYS A 286 -24.25 -19.90 15.55
C LYS A 286 -24.43 -18.45 15.12
N ALA A 287 -25.23 -17.72 15.90
CA ALA A 287 -25.37 -16.27 15.82
C ALA A 287 -25.06 -15.66 17.19
N ILE A 288 -24.48 -14.46 17.19
CA ILE A 288 -24.13 -13.69 18.38
C ILE A 288 -24.75 -12.30 18.26
N SER A 289 -25.18 -11.71 19.38
CA SER A 289 -25.64 -10.32 19.39
C SER A 289 -24.46 -9.37 19.14
N MET A 290 -24.70 -8.23 18.47
CA MET A 290 -23.65 -7.23 18.29
C MET A 290 -23.19 -6.63 19.62
N SER A 291 -24.05 -6.59 20.65
CA SER A 291 -23.64 -6.17 22.00
C SER A 291 -22.63 -7.12 22.63
N ASP A 292 -22.81 -8.44 22.48
CA ASP A 292 -21.88 -9.43 23.01
C ASP A 292 -20.62 -9.50 22.16
N LEU A 293 -20.76 -9.42 20.83
CA LEU A 293 -19.62 -9.41 19.92
C LEU A 293 -18.68 -8.23 20.19
N ARG A 294 -19.21 -7.04 20.50
CA ARG A 294 -18.44 -5.85 20.88
C ARG A 294 -17.72 -6.00 22.24
N GLN A 295 -18.12 -6.96 23.07
CA GLN A 295 -17.39 -7.31 24.29
C GLN A 295 -16.27 -8.33 24.03
N LEU A 296 -16.41 -9.16 22.98
CA LEU A 296 -15.43 -10.17 22.61
C LEU A 296 -14.33 -9.66 21.68
N LEU A 297 -14.65 -8.68 20.82
CA LEU A 297 -13.73 -8.12 19.85
C LEU A 297 -13.29 -6.69 20.21
N PRO A 298 -12.06 -6.30 19.86
CA PRO A 298 -11.56 -4.95 20.11
C PRO A 298 -12.43 -3.90 19.41
N LYS A 299 -12.75 -2.79 20.09
CA LYS A 299 -13.61 -1.73 19.54
C LYS A 299 -13.12 -1.19 18.19
N ALA A 300 -11.80 -1.07 18.03
CA ALA A 300 -11.15 -0.57 16.82
C ALA A 300 -11.53 -1.34 15.54
N VAL A 301 -11.93 -2.62 15.68
CA VAL A 301 -12.38 -3.47 14.57
C VAL A 301 -13.66 -2.94 13.91
N PHE A 302 -14.53 -2.30 14.70
CA PHE A 302 -15.81 -1.73 14.22
C PHE A 302 -15.69 -0.26 13.85
N GLU A 303 -14.62 0.41 14.27
CA GLU A 303 -14.41 1.84 14.07
C GLU A 303 -13.65 2.16 12.78
N THR A 304 -13.11 1.14 12.09
CA THR A 304 -12.30 1.32 10.88
C THR A 304 -12.64 0.27 9.81
N CYS A 305 -12.87 0.70 8.57
CA CYS A 305 -12.82 -0.18 7.41
C CYS A 305 -11.36 -0.30 6.97
N PHE A 306 -10.79 -1.49 7.07
CA PHE A 306 -9.39 -1.74 6.69
C PHE A 306 -9.30 -2.60 5.42
N SER A 307 -8.38 -2.24 4.53
CA SER A 307 -8.00 -3.05 3.38
C SER A 307 -6.79 -3.91 3.74
N GLY A 308 -7.00 -5.21 3.98
CA GLY A 308 -5.95 -6.17 4.31
C GLY A 308 -6.07 -6.77 5.70
N GLU A 309 -5.02 -7.47 6.15
CA GLU A 309 -4.93 -8.00 7.51
C GLU A 309 -4.41 -6.91 8.46
N VAL A 310 -5.14 -6.63 9.53
CA VAL A 310 -4.75 -5.70 10.59
C VAL A 310 -4.54 -6.44 11.90
N PHE A 311 -3.59 -5.97 12.72
CA PHE A 311 -3.38 -6.49 14.07
C PHE A 311 -4.02 -5.55 15.09
N LEU A 312 -5.05 -6.03 15.78
CA LEU A 312 -5.86 -5.28 16.75
C LEU A 312 -5.94 -6.07 18.06
N ASP A 313 -5.30 -5.55 19.10
CA ASP A 313 -5.35 -6.04 20.49
C ASP A 313 -5.15 -7.58 20.62
N GLY A 314 -4.13 -8.12 19.96
CA GLY A 314 -3.80 -9.54 20.02
C GLY A 314 -4.46 -10.41 18.95
N LEU A 315 -5.31 -9.83 18.09
CA LEU A 315 -6.01 -10.55 17.02
C LEU A 315 -5.64 -10.00 15.64
N TYR A 316 -5.53 -10.89 14.67
CA TYR A 316 -5.38 -10.55 13.25
C TYR A 316 -6.75 -10.57 12.58
N CYS A 317 -7.15 -9.46 11.98
CA CYS A 317 -8.47 -9.29 11.37
C CYS A 317 -8.34 -8.97 9.88
N THR A 318 -9.13 -9.62 9.03
CA THR A 318 -9.21 -9.34 7.58
C THR A 318 -10.67 -9.22 7.15
N LEU A 319 -11.00 -8.18 6.38
CA LEU A 319 -12.37 -7.94 5.87
C LEU A 319 -12.52 -8.38 4.41
N CYS A 320 -13.67 -8.97 4.11
CA CYS A 320 -14.09 -9.40 2.78
C CYS A 320 -15.58 -9.10 2.57
N GLU A 321 -16.00 -9.01 1.32
CA GLU A 321 -17.39 -8.82 0.93
C GLU A 321 -17.98 -10.11 0.38
N PHE A 322 -19.20 -10.46 0.80
CA PHE A 322 -19.96 -11.57 0.22
C PHE A 322 -20.97 -11.04 -0.80
N VAL A 323 -20.88 -11.51 -2.04
CA VAL A 323 -21.74 -11.10 -3.17
C VAL A 323 -22.57 -12.26 -3.69
N SER A 324 -23.78 -11.98 -4.16
CA SER A 324 -24.64 -13.00 -4.79
C SER A 324 -24.12 -13.40 -6.19
N LEU A 325 -24.12 -14.69 -6.51
CA LEU A 325 -23.58 -15.23 -7.77
C LEU A 325 -24.61 -15.49 -8.88
N GLY A 326 -25.92 -15.30 -8.63
CA GLY A 326 -26.96 -15.59 -9.62
C GLY A 326 -28.25 -14.80 -9.43
N ALA A 327 -28.99 -14.62 -10.55
CA ALA A 327 -30.28 -13.93 -10.59
C ALA A 327 -31.48 -14.84 -10.29
N VAL A 328 -31.27 -16.15 -10.23
CA VAL A 328 -32.33 -17.15 -10.12
C VAL A 328 -31.99 -18.13 -8.99
N GLN A 329 -32.43 -17.80 -7.77
CA GLN A 329 -32.78 -18.76 -6.74
C GLN A 329 -33.52 -18.09 -5.57
N THR A 330 -34.18 -18.94 -4.78
CA THR A 330 -35.51 -18.74 -4.19
C THR A 330 -35.57 -17.81 -2.97
N GLN A 331 -34.46 -17.28 -2.47
CA GLN A 331 -34.41 -16.23 -1.45
C GLN A 331 -33.17 -15.36 -1.63
N SER A 332 -33.36 -14.03 -1.61
CA SER A 332 -32.28 -13.07 -1.89
C SER A 332 -31.37 -12.89 -0.67
N LEU A 333 -30.04 -12.84 -0.88
CA LEU A 333 -29.05 -12.43 0.13
C LEU A 333 -29.44 -11.11 0.82
N SER A 334 -30.16 -10.24 0.11
CA SER A 334 -30.71 -8.99 0.65
C SER A 334 -31.71 -9.18 1.80
N LEU A 335 -32.47 -10.28 1.81
CA LEU A 335 -33.38 -10.62 2.91
C LEU A 335 -32.62 -11.04 4.16
N LEU A 336 -31.59 -11.88 4.00
CA LEU A 336 -30.70 -12.27 5.08
C LEU A 336 -30.00 -11.04 5.66
N LEU A 337 -29.50 -10.17 4.78
CA LEU A 337 -28.82 -8.94 5.17
C LEU A 337 -29.73 -8.01 5.98
N ARG A 338 -31.00 -7.86 5.55
CA ARG A 338 -32.03 -7.12 6.30
C ARG A 338 -32.31 -7.74 7.67
N GLU A 339 -32.43 -9.07 7.75
CA GLU A 339 -32.69 -9.77 9.00
C GLU A 339 -31.53 -9.63 10.01
N VAL A 340 -30.29 -9.75 9.53
CA VAL A 340 -29.06 -9.54 10.32
C VAL A 340 -29.03 -8.11 10.88
N LYS A 341 -29.39 -7.11 10.05
CA LYS A 341 -29.48 -5.70 10.43
C LYS A 341 -30.59 -5.43 11.46
N GLU A 342 -31.80 -5.92 11.20
CA GLU A 342 -32.98 -5.69 12.05
C GLU A 342 -32.82 -6.34 13.43
N LYS A 343 -32.17 -7.51 13.50
CA LYS A 343 -31.96 -8.24 14.75
C LYS A 343 -30.66 -7.84 15.48
N ASP A 344 -29.84 -6.96 14.90
CA ASP A 344 -28.53 -6.55 15.43
C ASP A 344 -27.64 -7.76 15.80
N LEU A 345 -27.54 -8.72 14.87
CA LEU A 345 -26.81 -9.98 15.03
C LEU A 345 -25.60 -10.05 14.12
N ALA A 346 -24.63 -10.89 14.49
CA ALA A 346 -23.58 -11.37 13.62
C ALA A 346 -23.62 -12.91 13.54
N LEU A 347 -23.34 -13.45 12.36
CA LEU A 347 -23.30 -14.88 12.10
C LEU A 347 -21.87 -15.37 12.22
N THR A 348 -21.62 -16.42 12.99
CA THR A 348 -20.26 -16.87 13.27
C THR A 348 -20.03 -18.29 12.77
N PHE A 349 -18.88 -18.50 12.16
CA PHE A 349 -18.40 -19.80 11.68
C PHE A 349 -16.98 -20.04 12.18
N GLN A 350 -16.73 -21.20 12.77
CA GLN A 350 -15.40 -21.60 13.22
C GLN A 350 -14.64 -22.24 12.05
N LEU A 351 -13.46 -21.71 11.73
CA LEU A 351 -12.58 -22.24 10.71
C LEU A 351 -11.77 -23.43 11.26
N HIS A 352 -11.33 -24.31 10.36
CA HIS A 352 -10.62 -25.55 10.70
C HIS A 352 -9.19 -25.30 11.21
N ASP A 353 -8.61 -24.16 10.85
CA ASP A 353 -7.26 -23.68 11.21
C ASP A 353 -7.23 -22.91 12.54
N GLY A 354 -8.34 -22.90 13.29
CA GLY A 354 -8.46 -22.22 14.57
C GLY A 354 -8.89 -20.75 14.48
N GLY A 355 -9.12 -20.21 13.28
CA GLY A 355 -9.73 -18.90 13.08
C GLY A 355 -11.25 -18.89 13.20
N SER A 356 -11.83 -17.70 13.19
CA SER A 356 -13.28 -17.49 13.14
C SER A 356 -13.65 -16.56 11.99
N LEU A 357 -14.71 -16.91 11.26
CA LEU A 357 -15.36 -16.03 10.29
C LEU A 357 -16.61 -15.45 10.94
N VAL A 358 -16.72 -14.13 10.95
CA VAL A 358 -17.86 -13.38 11.47
C VAL A 358 -18.51 -12.63 10.31
N LEU A 359 -19.76 -12.95 9.97
CA LEU A 359 -20.53 -12.24 8.96
C LEU A 359 -21.44 -11.22 9.63
N LEU A 360 -21.38 -9.97 9.20
CA LEU A 360 -22.17 -8.87 9.74
C LEU A 360 -22.57 -7.86 8.67
N HIS A 361 -23.58 -7.05 8.98
CA HIS A 361 -24.04 -5.98 8.12
C HIS A 361 -23.01 -4.83 8.05
N SER A 362 -22.79 -4.25 6.86
CA SER A 362 -21.81 -3.16 6.65
C SER A 362 -22.03 -1.93 7.53
N SER A 363 -23.26 -1.64 7.94
CA SER A 363 -23.60 -0.54 8.87
C SER A 363 -22.98 -0.63 10.26
N HIS A 364 -22.39 -1.77 10.64
CA HIS A 364 -21.69 -1.90 11.92
C HIS A 364 -20.25 -1.41 11.86
N PHE A 365 -19.76 -0.99 10.68
CA PHE A 365 -18.49 -0.30 10.51
C PHE A 365 -18.73 1.20 10.31
N LEU A 366 -17.84 2.04 10.86
CA LEU A 366 -17.88 3.48 10.62
C LEU A 366 -17.49 3.80 9.17
N THR A 367 -18.46 4.28 8.38
CA THR A 367 -18.22 4.92 7.08
C THR A 367 -18.06 6.42 7.28
N TYR A 368 -16.95 7.01 6.83
CA TYR A 368 -16.74 8.47 6.86
C TYR A 368 -17.60 9.26 5.85
N ASP A 369 -18.47 8.58 5.10
CA ASP A 369 -19.46 9.22 4.23
C ASP A 369 -20.74 9.52 5.02
N ASP A 370 -20.83 10.72 5.57
CA ASP A 370 -22.11 11.38 5.88
C ASP A 370 -22.59 12.23 4.69
N THR A 371 -22.17 11.87 3.47
CA THR A 371 -22.64 12.48 2.23
C THR A 371 -23.65 11.58 1.54
N GLY A 372 -24.82 11.36 2.16
CA GLY A 372 -26.11 11.03 1.51
C GLY A 372 -26.16 10.08 0.31
N SER A 373 -25.14 9.25 0.11
CA SER A 373 -24.98 8.31 -0.98
C SER A 373 -25.44 6.98 -0.44
N ASN A 374 -26.47 6.40 -1.05
CA ASN A 374 -26.96 5.07 -0.74
C ASN A 374 -25.83 4.06 -1.02
N GLY A 375 -24.92 3.86 -0.05
CA GLY A 375 -24.01 2.73 -0.04
C GLY A 375 -24.85 1.48 -0.18
N THR A 376 -24.51 0.63 -1.15
CA THR A 376 -25.20 -0.65 -1.31
C THR A 376 -24.97 -1.45 -0.03
N ASP A 377 -26.04 -1.75 0.72
CA ASP A 377 -25.97 -2.64 1.88
C ASP A 377 -25.28 -3.95 1.42
N VAL A 378 -24.16 -4.32 2.04
CA VAL A 378 -23.41 -5.54 1.74
C VAL A 378 -23.17 -6.37 2.99
N LEU A 379 -23.12 -7.69 2.81
CA LEU A 379 -22.73 -8.62 3.86
C LEU A 379 -21.21 -8.66 3.94
N GLN A 380 -20.64 -8.17 5.04
CA GLN A 380 -19.21 -8.22 5.28
C GLN A 380 -18.85 -9.47 6.06
N GLY A 381 -17.78 -10.14 5.64
CA GLY A 381 -17.15 -11.23 6.36
C GLY A 381 -15.82 -10.80 6.94
N MET A 382 -15.69 -10.95 8.24
CA MET A 382 -14.49 -10.65 8.99
C MET A 382 -13.84 -11.94 9.46
N PHE A 383 -12.64 -12.21 8.96
CA PHE A 383 -11.80 -13.29 9.45
C PHE A 383 -11.02 -12.80 10.66
N VAL A 384 -11.03 -13.57 11.74
CA VAL A 384 -10.35 -13.27 13.00
C VAL A 384 -9.47 -14.45 13.37
N PHE A 385 -8.17 -14.22 13.51
CA PHE A 385 -7.19 -15.24 13.87
C PHE A 385 -6.33 -14.82 15.05
N PRO A 386 -5.90 -15.78 15.90
CA PRO A 386 -4.90 -15.52 16.94
C PRO A 386 -3.48 -15.36 16.38
N VAL A 387 -3.24 -15.81 15.15
CA VAL A 387 -1.95 -15.76 14.45
C VAL A 387 -2.20 -15.35 13.00
N SER A 388 -1.35 -14.47 12.46
CA SER A 388 -1.39 -14.00 11.07
C SER A 388 -1.44 -15.19 10.10
N GLN A 389 -2.43 -15.20 9.21
CA GLN A 389 -2.57 -16.21 8.16
C GLN A 389 -2.06 -15.72 6.80
N VAL A 390 -1.84 -14.41 6.70
CA VAL A 390 -1.17 -13.84 5.53
C VAL A 390 0.31 -14.16 5.63
N ILE A 391 0.88 -14.79 4.59
CA ILE A 391 2.34 -14.75 4.38
C ILE A 391 2.67 -13.28 4.15
N ARG A 392 3.02 -12.57 5.23
CA ARG A 392 3.31 -11.13 5.23
C ARG A 392 4.38 -10.86 4.18
N ARG A 393 3.97 -10.25 3.06
CA ARG A 393 4.91 -9.58 2.14
C ARG A 393 5.33 -8.20 2.66
N ASP A 394 4.69 -7.71 3.73
CA ASP A 394 4.99 -6.44 4.37
C ASP A 394 5.78 -6.60 5.68
N THR A 395 7.08 -6.39 5.57
CA THR A 395 8.02 -6.21 6.69
C THR A 395 7.92 -4.79 7.27
N LYS A 396 6.81 -4.41 7.91
CA LYS A 396 6.77 -3.21 8.79
C LYS A 396 6.70 -3.60 10.26
N PHE A 397 7.87 -3.48 10.89
CA PHE A 397 8.23 -3.52 12.32
C PHE A 397 8.02 -4.82 13.13
N GLY A 398 9.11 -5.22 13.80
CA GLY A 398 9.11 -6.10 14.96
C GLY A 398 9.63 -7.53 14.75
N GLN A 399 10.95 -7.68 14.62
CA GLN A 399 11.74 -8.85 15.04
C GLN A 399 11.04 -10.22 14.99
N ARG A 400 11.10 -10.87 13.82
CA ARG A 400 11.69 -12.20 13.66
C ARG A 400 11.99 -12.37 12.18
N LYS A 401 13.27 -12.56 11.83
CA LYS A 401 13.67 -13.04 10.50
C LYS A 401 13.25 -14.51 10.38
N PRO A 402 12.26 -14.91 9.56
CA PRO A 402 12.46 -16.12 8.80
C PRO A 402 13.47 -15.76 7.70
N ALA A 403 14.58 -16.48 7.62
CA ALA A 403 15.53 -16.33 6.52
C ALA A 403 14.79 -16.70 5.22
N ILE A 404 14.33 -15.70 4.49
CA ILE A 404 13.76 -15.90 3.15
C ILE A 404 14.94 -16.30 2.28
N SER A 405 14.86 -17.47 1.61
CA SER A 405 15.93 -17.94 0.73
C SER A 405 16.27 -16.87 -0.31
N SER A 406 17.57 -16.69 -0.59
CA SER A 406 18.06 -15.83 -1.68
C SER A 406 17.38 -16.14 -3.02
N ASP A 407 16.94 -17.38 -3.22
CA ASP A 407 16.24 -17.80 -4.44
C ASP A 407 14.86 -17.16 -4.57
N ILE A 408 14.15 -16.95 -3.45
CA ILE A 408 12.82 -16.32 -3.44
C ILE A 408 12.95 -14.82 -3.76
N LEU A 409 13.95 -14.15 -3.17
CA LEU A 409 14.22 -12.73 -3.43
C LEU A 409 14.57 -12.45 -4.90
N GLN A 410 15.21 -13.40 -5.58
CA GLN A 410 15.51 -13.30 -7.02
C GLN A 410 14.27 -13.49 -7.91
N VAL A 411 13.25 -14.22 -7.44
CA VAL A 411 12.04 -14.54 -8.22
C VAL A 411 10.92 -13.51 -8.01
N LEU A 412 10.93 -12.75 -6.90
CA LEU A 412 9.91 -11.73 -6.62
C LEU A 412 9.73 -10.69 -7.73
N PRO A 413 10.79 -10.09 -8.31
CA PRO A 413 10.62 -9.13 -9.41
C PRO A 413 10.01 -9.77 -10.67
N VAL A 414 10.34 -11.04 -10.92
CA VAL A 414 9.85 -11.82 -12.06
C VAL A 414 8.36 -12.12 -11.90
N LEU A 415 7.95 -12.55 -10.71
CA LEU A 415 6.57 -12.88 -10.38
C LEU A 415 5.68 -11.62 -10.41
N SER A 416 6.16 -10.52 -9.83
CA SER A 416 5.45 -9.23 -9.84
C SER A 416 5.31 -8.65 -11.25
N TYR A 417 6.33 -8.81 -12.10
CA TYR A 417 6.22 -8.47 -13.52
C TYR A 417 5.14 -9.31 -14.21
N ALA A 418 5.14 -10.63 -14.00
CA ALA A 418 4.17 -11.51 -14.64
C ALA A 418 2.73 -11.21 -14.22
N GLU A 419 2.50 -10.96 -12.93
CA GLU A 419 1.21 -10.51 -12.41
C GLU A 419 0.75 -9.21 -13.08
N CYS A 420 1.65 -8.23 -13.21
CA CYS A 420 1.36 -6.95 -13.85
C CYS A 420 1.04 -7.06 -15.35
N GLU A 421 1.64 -7.99 -16.08
CA GLU A 421 1.37 -8.20 -17.51
C GLU A 421 0.06 -8.98 -17.73
N VAL A 422 -0.24 -9.93 -16.84
CA VAL A 422 -1.54 -10.61 -16.80
C VAL A 422 -2.68 -9.62 -16.57
N GLU A 423 -2.53 -8.65 -15.67
CA GLU A 423 -3.54 -7.61 -15.46
C GLU A 423 -3.81 -6.74 -16.71
N LYS A 424 -2.85 -6.65 -17.63
CA LYS A 424 -2.99 -5.89 -18.89
C LYS A 424 -3.60 -6.71 -20.01
N THR A 425 -3.72 -8.03 -19.86
CA THR A 425 -4.20 -8.94 -20.90
C THR A 425 -5.52 -9.58 -20.53
N THR A 426 -6.43 -9.67 -21.52
CA THR A 426 -7.64 -10.46 -21.37
C THR A 426 -7.27 -11.93 -21.54
N ILE A 427 -7.24 -12.68 -20.43
CA ILE A 427 -7.01 -14.13 -20.45
C ILE A 427 -8.20 -14.80 -21.15
N ASP A 428 -7.92 -15.65 -22.14
CA ASP A 428 -8.93 -16.47 -22.80
C ASP A 428 -9.49 -17.49 -21.78
N PRO A 429 -10.82 -17.66 -21.64
CA PRO A 429 -11.41 -18.65 -20.72
C PRO A 429 -10.92 -20.10 -20.85
N GLY A 430 -10.16 -20.44 -21.89
CA GLY A 430 -9.51 -21.75 -22.06
C GLY A 430 -8.06 -21.86 -21.54
N GLU A 431 -7.41 -20.76 -21.15
CA GLU A 431 -6.01 -20.75 -20.72
C GLU A 431 -5.88 -20.82 -19.18
N GLU A 432 -4.96 -21.66 -18.70
CA GLU A 432 -4.69 -21.75 -17.27
C GLU A 432 -3.81 -20.57 -16.84
N LEU A 433 -4.27 -19.80 -15.84
CA LEU A 433 -3.59 -18.61 -15.31
C LEU A 433 -2.10 -18.86 -14.97
N CYS A 434 -1.79 -20.06 -14.49
CA CYS A 434 -0.44 -20.49 -14.18
C CYS A 434 0.47 -20.53 -15.42
N GLU A 435 -0.05 -20.96 -16.57
CA GLU A 435 0.71 -21.00 -17.83
C GLU A 435 0.98 -19.60 -18.38
N VAL A 436 -0.02 -18.72 -18.29
CA VAL A 436 0.12 -17.30 -18.70
C VAL A 436 1.14 -16.57 -17.83
N LEU A 437 1.08 -16.76 -16.50
CA LEU A 437 2.08 -16.22 -15.57
C LEU A 437 3.48 -16.74 -15.91
N ALA A 438 3.64 -18.06 -16.11
CA ALA A 438 4.94 -18.65 -16.46
C ALA A 438 5.51 -18.07 -17.76
N GLN A 439 4.67 -17.78 -18.76
CA GLN A 439 5.09 -17.19 -20.03
C GLN A 439 5.60 -15.75 -19.86
N TYR A 440 4.93 -14.93 -19.03
CA TYR A 440 5.41 -13.59 -18.72
C TYR A 440 6.68 -13.62 -17.83
N MET A 441 6.79 -14.57 -16.91
CA MET A 441 8.02 -14.77 -16.14
C MET A 441 9.21 -15.08 -17.06
N GLN A 442 9.02 -15.88 -18.12
CA GLN A 442 10.05 -16.14 -19.13
C GLN A 442 10.38 -14.90 -19.97
N SER A 443 9.38 -14.05 -20.25
CA SER A 443 9.57 -12.79 -20.99
C SER A 443 10.38 -11.77 -20.19
N TYR A 444 10.24 -11.75 -18.85
CA TYR A 444 11.05 -10.91 -17.96
C TYR A 444 12.56 -11.20 -18.10
N ALA A 445 12.94 -12.47 -18.24
CA ALA A 445 14.35 -12.87 -18.39
C ALA A 445 15.00 -12.24 -19.64
N ALA A 446 14.24 -12.05 -20.71
CA ALA A 446 14.69 -11.38 -21.92
C ALA A 446 14.83 -9.85 -21.77
N LEU A 447 14.06 -9.24 -20.86
CA LEU A 447 14.09 -7.80 -20.57
C LEU A 447 15.29 -7.40 -19.69
N ILE A 448 15.70 -8.28 -18.77
CA ILE A 448 16.83 -8.02 -17.85
C ILE A 448 18.20 -8.37 -18.46
N ASN A 449 18.24 -9.20 -19.51
CA ASN A 449 19.46 -9.58 -20.22
C ASN A 449 19.25 -9.49 -21.74
N PRO A 450 19.31 -8.30 -22.35
CA PRO A 450 19.02 -8.09 -23.78
C PRO A 450 20.09 -8.63 -24.75
N GLY A 451 20.78 -9.73 -24.42
CA GLY A 451 21.88 -10.30 -25.21
C GLY A 451 22.07 -11.82 -25.12
N VAL A 452 21.25 -12.56 -24.38
CA VAL A 452 21.37 -14.04 -24.31
C VAL A 452 20.19 -14.68 -25.03
N GLN A 453 20.30 -14.79 -26.36
CA GLN A 453 19.46 -15.75 -27.09
C GLN A 453 19.87 -17.17 -26.69
N GLY A 454 18.92 -17.92 -26.13
CA GLY A 454 18.95 -19.38 -26.10
C GLY A 454 19.14 -20.00 -24.72
N PHE A 455 18.07 -20.04 -23.92
CA PHE A 455 17.88 -21.18 -23.02
C PHE A 455 16.92 -22.17 -23.69
N ARG A 456 17.48 -23.31 -24.09
CA ARG A 456 16.73 -24.51 -24.49
C ARG A 456 15.80 -24.93 -23.35
N ASN A 457 14.59 -25.35 -23.72
CA ASN A 457 13.63 -26.09 -22.90
C ASN A 457 14.31 -26.97 -21.82
N PRO A 458 14.13 -26.70 -20.51
CA PRO A 458 14.18 -27.74 -19.51
C PRO A 458 12.90 -28.56 -19.64
N GLY A 459 13.06 -29.84 -19.95
CA GLY A 459 11.97 -30.75 -20.28
C GLY A 459 10.88 -30.86 -19.21
N LYS A 460 9.70 -31.24 -19.70
CA LYS A 460 8.56 -31.85 -18.99
C LYS A 460 8.92 -32.30 -17.58
N TRP A 461 8.31 -31.65 -16.58
CA TRP A 461 8.18 -32.19 -15.24
C TRP A 461 7.40 -33.50 -15.34
N THR A 462 8.12 -34.62 -15.42
CA THR A 462 7.55 -35.95 -15.37
C THR A 462 7.47 -36.38 -13.91
N ARG A 463 6.28 -36.83 -13.51
CA ARG A 463 5.98 -37.47 -12.23
C ARG A 463 7.01 -38.55 -11.93
N GLY A 464 7.86 -38.32 -10.93
CA GLY A 464 8.64 -39.38 -10.30
C GLY A 464 7.69 -40.32 -9.57
N SER A 465 7.43 -41.49 -10.15
CA SER A 465 6.82 -42.61 -9.45
C SER A 465 7.91 -43.58 -9.03
N ASN A 466 7.78 -44.01 -7.78
CA ASN A 466 8.73 -44.81 -7.01
C ASN A 466 9.13 -46.11 -7.71
N GLY A 467 10.43 -46.37 -7.77
CA GLY A 467 11.01 -47.70 -7.92
C GLY A 467 11.92 -48.01 -6.73
N ARG A 468 11.49 -48.95 -5.90
CA ARG A 468 12.36 -49.85 -5.11
C ARG A 468 11.88 -51.29 -5.39
N PRO A 469 12.70 -52.32 -5.20
CA PRO A 469 14.14 -52.32 -4.86
C PRO A 469 15.05 -52.47 -6.08
#